data_AF-A0A3Q3RXW9-F1
#
_entry.id   AF-A0A3Q3RXW9-F1
#
_cell.length_a   1.000
_cell.length_b   1.000
_cell.length_c   1.000
_cell.angle_alpha   90.00
_cell.angle_beta   90.00
_cell.angle_gamma   90.00
#
_symmetry.space_group_name_H-M   'P 1'
#
loop_
_entity.id
_entity.type
_entity.pdbx_description
1 polymer ?
#
loop_
_entity_poly.entity_id
_entity_poly.type
_entity_poly.pdbx_seq_one_letter_code
_entity_poly.pdbx_strand_id
1 'polypeptide(L)'
;LLVYLELVTLCVVFTVFTGSSAVTPVFVQKGKDVTLDVMTDGFHEDDIVLWRFNINSILVRYIPGKEPVVSDVYTGRVEFPQKKYSVTLKNLQESDSGVYTAQLIGSAEVQIVAEHKVTVQVSPVKLTVDSVSSSSDSCNLTVTCSTQDSDITSRVTCDTTTCHQEGGERSKVTTSGASLRLYLVNSTINCNHSNQVSWTNDTNEIGQVCPQLTGKNQKQNNKLTAMLSGINQTSSVSN
;
A
#
# COMPACT_ATOMS: atom_id res chain seq x y z
N LEU A 1 26.57 -51.28 4.14
CA LEU A 1 25.80 -51.31 2.87
C LEU A 1 24.29 -51.34 3.12
N LEU A 2 23.78 -52.30 3.91
CA LEU A 2 22.35 -52.38 4.30
C LEU A 2 21.80 -51.11 4.97
N VAL A 3 22.51 -50.56 5.96
CA VAL A 3 22.12 -49.31 6.64
C VAL A 3 22.12 -48.10 5.70
N TYR A 4 23.01 -48.08 4.70
CA TYR A 4 23.07 -47.02 3.69
C TYR A 4 21.89 -47.11 2.72
N LEU A 5 21.50 -48.32 2.33
CA LEU A 5 20.31 -48.54 1.52
C LEU A 5 19.05 -48.07 2.25
N GLU A 6 18.87 -48.40 3.53
CA GLU A 6 17.68 -47.98 4.31
C GLU A 6 17.58 -46.46 4.48
N LEU A 7 18.71 -45.77 4.72
CA LEU A 7 18.76 -44.30 4.79
C LEU A 7 18.41 -43.65 3.44
N VAL A 8 18.86 -44.24 2.32
CA VAL A 8 18.53 -43.75 0.97
C VAL A 8 17.05 -43.98 0.68
N THR A 9 16.49 -45.15 1.03
CA THR A 9 15.05 -45.43 0.86
C THR A 9 14.18 -44.50 1.71
N LEU A 10 14.58 -44.19 2.96
CA LEU A 10 13.87 -43.23 3.81
C LEU A 10 13.91 -41.81 3.22
N CYS A 11 15.04 -41.38 2.66
CA CYS A 11 15.17 -40.09 1.96
C CYS A 11 14.30 -40.00 0.69
N VAL A 12 14.16 -41.09 -0.07
CA VAL A 12 13.28 -41.14 -1.25
C VAL A 12 11.80 -41.10 -0.85
N VAL A 13 11.41 -41.71 0.28
CA VAL A 13 10.03 -41.62 0.80
C VAL A 13 9.70 -40.22 1.33
N PHE A 14 10.69 -39.50 1.90
CA PHE A 14 10.51 -38.10 2.33
C PHE A 14 10.51 -37.06 1.19
N THR A 15 10.78 -37.46 -0.05
CA THR A 15 10.68 -36.59 -1.24
C THR A 15 9.38 -36.75 -2.01
N VAL A 16 8.34 -37.33 -1.39
CA VAL A 16 6.97 -36.96 -1.75
C VAL A 16 6.76 -35.53 -1.25
N PHE A 17 7.15 -34.56 -2.08
CA PHE A 17 6.68 -33.19 -1.95
C PHE A 17 5.15 -33.26 -1.94
N THR A 18 4.56 -33.21 -0.74
CA THR A 18 3.23 -32.67 -0.58
C THR A 18 3.34 -31.25 -1.12
N GLY A 19 2.87 -31.05 -2.34
CA GLY A 19 2.74 -29.73 -2.93
C GLY A 19 1.81 -28.94 -2.03
N SER A 20 2.38 -28.20 -1.07
CA SER A 20 1.67 -27.15 -0.39
C SER A 20 1.27 -26.17 -1.49
N SER A 21 0.02 -26.26 -1.95
CA SER A 21 -0.54 -25.26 -2.86
C SER A 21 -0.63 -23.97 -2.04
N ALA A 22 0.45 -23.22 -2.03
CA ALA A 22 0.52 -21.96 -1.31
C ALA A 22 -0.51 -21.02 -1.94
N VAL A 23 -1.41 -20.51 -1.11
CA VAL A 23 -2.38 -19.50 -1.53
C VAL A 23 -1.66 -18.34 -2.18
N THR A 24 -2.04 -18.00 -3.42
CA THR A 24 -1.37 -16.93 -4.17
C THR A 24 -1.85 -15.57 -3.64
N PRO A 25 -0.98 -14.73 -3.04
CA PRO A 25 -1.39 -13.41 -2.59
C PRO A 25 -1.53 -12.46 -3.80
N VAL A 26 -2.65 -11.73 -3.87
CA VAL A 26 -2.93 -10.76 -4.92
C VAL A 26 -3.33 -9.43 -4.28
N PHE A 27 -2.56 -8.39 -4.53
CA PHE A 27 -2.87 -7.03 -4.04
C PHE A 27 -3.50 -6.22 -5.16
N VAL A 28 -4.57 -5.49 -4.86
CA VAL A 28 -5.32 -4.73 -5.86
C VAL A 28 -5.66 -3.36 -5.30
N GLN A 29 -5.49 -2.30 -6.08
CA GLN A 29 -5.93 -0.97 -5.68
C GLN A 29 -7.46 -0.88 -5.78
N LYS A 30 -8.12 -0.28 -4.79
CA LYS A 30 -9.57 -0.04 -4.83
C LYS A 30 -10.02 0.61 -6.15
N GLY A 31 -11.10 0.08 -6.71
CA GLY A 31 -11.69 0.49 -7.97
C GLY A 31 -11.02 -0.10 -9.22
N LYS A 32 -9.93 -0.87 -9.07
CA LYS A 32 -9.31 -1.61 -10.18
C LYS A 32 -9.91 -3.01 -10.30
N ASP A 33 -9.62 -3.64 -11.44
CA ASP A 33 -10.06 -4.99 -11.76
C ASP A 33 -8.96 -6.00 -11.43
N VAL A 34 -9.32 -7.26 -11.22
CA VAL A 34 -8.37 -8.36 -11.02
C VAL A 34 -8.77 -9.58 -11.82
N THR A 35 -7.81 -10.22 -12.46
CA THR A 35 -8.01 -11.51 -13.12
C THR A 35 -7.47 -12.62 -12.24
N LEU A 36 -8.32 -13.60 -11.96
CA LEU A 36 -8.02 -14.78 -11.17
C LEU A 36 -7.95 -15.98 -12.10
N ASP A 37 -6.73 -16.45 -12.32
CA ASP A 37 -6.44 -17.55 -13.22
C ASP A 37 -6.49 -18.89 -12.50
N VAL A 38 -6.94 -19.91 -13.22
CA VAL A 38 -6.73 -21.31 -12.84
C VAL A 38 -5.27 -21.73 -13.07
N MET A 39 -4.75 -22.61 -12.22
CA MET A 39 -3.34 -23.02 -12.19
C MET A 39 -3.04 -24.23 -13.08
N THR A 40 -4.05 -24.85 -13.69
CA THR A 40 -3.94 -25.99 -14.60
C THR A 40 -4.69 -25.70 -15.89
N ASP A 41 -4.26 -26.34 -16.98
CA ASP A 41 -4.91 -26.27 -18.30
C ASP A 41 -5.53 -27.63 -18.71
N GLY A 42 -5.29 -28.69 -17.92
CA GLY A 42 -5.71 -30.07 -18.21
C GLY A 42 -7.18 -30.37 -17.90
N PHE A 43 -8.10 -29.54 -18.35
CA PHE A 43 -9.53 -29.72 -18.12
C PHE A 43 -10.20 -30.59 -19.18
N HIS A 44 -11.10 -31.47 -18.76
CA HIS A 44 -11.99 -32.22 -19.63
C HIS A 44 -13.19 -31.35 -20.08
N GLU A 45 -13.92 -31.82 -21.09
CA GLU A 45 -15.11 -31.12 -21.60
C GLU A 45 -16.29 -31.19 -20.62
N ASP A 46 -16.36 -32.27 -19.83
CA ASP A 46 -17.44 -32.52 -18.88
C ASP A 46 -17.16 -31.96 -17.46
N ASP A 47 -16.09 -31.16 -17.34
CA ASP A 47 -15.67 -30.58 -16.06
C ASP A 47 -16.60 -29.45 -15.59
N ILE A 48 -17.05 -29.55 -14.34
CA ILE A 48 -17.77 -28.48 -13.66
C ILE A 48 -16.77 -27.69 -12.83
N VAL A 49 -16.68 -26.37 -13.03
CA VAL A 49 -15.80 -25.49 -12.24
C VAL A 49 -16.62 -24.46 -11.47
N LEU A 50 -16.37 -24.36 -10.17
CA LEU A 50 -16.99 -23.39 -9.27
C LEU A 50 -15.95 -22.42 -8.72
N TRP A 51 -16.15 -21.12 -8.94
CA TRP A 51 -15.44 -20.09 -8.17
C TRP A 51 -16.21 -19.78 -6.90
N ARG A 52 -15.51 -19.79 -5.77
CA ARG A 52 -16.06 -19.48 -4.45
C ARG A 52 -15.30 -18.35 -3.78
N PHE A 53 -16.02 -17.50 -3.06
CA PHE A 53 -15.48 -16.47 -2.18
C PHE A 53 -15.66 -16.88 -0.72
N ASN A 54 -14.57 -16.84 0.06
CA ASN A 54 -14.51 -17.21 1.47
C ASN A 54 -15.23 -18.55 1.77
N ILE A 55 -14.98 -19.56 0.93
CA ILE A 55 -15.50 -20.94 1.01
C ILE A 55 -17.01 -21.08 0.77
N ASN A 56 -17.84 -20.20 1.31
CA ASN A 56 -19.29 -20.41 1.34
C ASN A 56 -20.03 -19.79 0.15
N SER A 57 -19.55 -18.66 -0.37
CA SER A 57 -20.27 -17.90 -1.40
C SER A 57 -19.86 -18.36 -2.79
N ILE A 58 -20.83 -18.72 -3.64
CA ILE A 58 -20.55 -19.01 -5.05
C ILE A 58 -20.47 -17.69 -5.82
N LEU A 59 -19.39 -17.51 -6.57
CA LEU A 59 -19.16 -16.36 -7.44
C LEU A 59 -19.59 -16.67 -8.88
N VAL A 60 -19.05 -17.75 -9.47
CA VAL A 60 -19.36 -18.20 -10.84
C VAL A 60 -19.46 -19.73 -10.88
N ARG A 61 -20.35 -20.24 -11.72
CA ARG A 61 -20.48 -21.66 -12.06
C ARG A 61 -20.25 -21.86 -13.55
N TYR A 62 -19.29 -22.71 -13.89
CA TYR A 62 -19.09 -23.24 -15.23
C TYR A 62 -19.68 -24.65 -15.28
N ILE A 63 -20.67 -24.86 -16.16
CA ILE A 63 -21.33 -26.16 -16.35
C ILE A 63 -21.17 -26.53 -17.83
N PRO A 64 -20.78 -27.78 -18.15
CA PRO A 64 -20.66 -28.25 -19.52
C PRO A 64 -21.92 -27.96 -20.36
N GLY A 65 -21.71 -27.47 -21.58
CA GLY A 65 -22.78 -27.16 -22.54
C GLY A 65 -23.67 -25.96 -22.17
N LYS A 66 -23.27 -25.14 -21.19
CA LYS A 66 -24.01 -23.93 -20.77
C LYS A 66 -23.09 -22.72 -20.67
N GLU A 67 -23.68 -21.54 -20.83
CA GLU A 67 -23.00 -20.28 -20.53
C GLU A 67 -22.64 -20.20 -19.04
N PRO A 68 -21.53 -19.53 -18.67
CA PRO A 68 -21.16 -19.34 -17.27
C PRO A 68 -22.25 -18.60 -16.49
N VAL A 69 -22.57 -19.09 -15.30
CA VAL A 69 -23.61 -18.50 -14.44
C VAL A 69 -22.95 -17.72 -13.30
N VAL A 70 -23.07 -16.39 -13.33
CA VAL A 70 -22.64 -15.50 -12.25
C VAL A 70 -23.72 -15.47 -11.17
N SER A 71 -23.30 -15.45 -9.90
CA SER A 71 -24.22 -15.24 -8.77
C SER A 71 -24.78 -13.82 -8.75
N ASP A 72 -26.04 -13.64 -8.36
CA ASP A 72 -26.74 -12.34 -8.43
C ASP A 72 -25.98 -11.19 -7.77
N VAL A 73 -25.30 -11.48 -6.65
CA VAL A 73 -24.47 -10.52 -5.88
C VAL A 73 -23.33 -9.93 -6.72
N TYR A 74 -22.84 -10.65 -7.72
CA TYR A 74 -21.74 -10.26 -8.60
C TYR A 74 -22.18 -9.87 -10.01
N THR A 75 -23.49 -9.71 -10.24
CA THR A 75 -24.04 -9.35 -11.55
C THR A 75 -23.43 -8.05 -12.07
N GLY A 76 -22.97 -8.05 -13.33
CA GLY A 76 -22.35 -6.89 -13.97
C GLY A 76 -20.94 -6.57 -13.48
N ARG A 77 -20.37 -7.35 -12.56
CA ARG A 77 -19.01 -7.17 -12.04
C ARG A 77 -18.03 -8.26 -12.47
N VAL A 78 -18.45 -9.25 -13.24
CA VAL A 78 -17.60 -10.37 -13.68
C VAL A 78 -17.48 -10.38 -15.19
N GLU A 79 -16.26 -10.53 -15.68
CA GLU A 79 -15.93 -10.82 -17.07
C GLU A 79 -15.16 -12.13 -17.20
N PHE A 80 -15.25 -12.72 -18.39
CA PHE A 80 -14.64 -14.00 -18.71
C PHE A 80 -13.49 -13.78 -19.69
N PRO A 81 -12.21 -13.81 -19.24
CA PRO A 81 -11.06 -13.69 -20.11
C PRO A 81 -10.92 -14.91 -21.03
N GLN A 82 -10.00 -14.82 -22.01
CA GLN A 82 -9.76 -15.89 -22.98
C GLN A 82 -9.29 -17.21 -22.33
N LYS A 83 -8.58 -17.14 -21.19
CA LYS A 83 -8.13 -18.32 -20.47
C LYS A 83 -9.33 -19.05 -19.85
N LYS A 84 -9.50 -20.32 -20.21
CA LYS A 84 -10.62 -21.18 -19.78
C LYS A 84 -10.77 -21.15 -18.26
N TYR A 85 -12.01 -21.01 -17.80
CA TYR A 85 -12.42 -20.98 -16.39
C TYR A 85 -11.80 -19.89 -15.50
N SER A 86 -11.01 -18.97 -16.06
CA SER A 86 -10.51 -17.82 -15.32
C SER A 86 -11.61 -16.74 -15.23
N VAL A 87 -11.55 -15.88 -14.22
CA VAL A 87 -12.54 -14.83 -14.00
C VAL A 87 -11.87 -13.49 -13.79
N THR A 88 -12.42 -12.43 -14.37
CA THR A 88 -12.03 -11.05 -14.06
C THR A 88 -13.12 -10.41 -13.21
N LEU A 89 -12.79 -10.06 -11.96
CA LEU A 89 -13.67 -9.30 -11.08
C LEU A 89 -13.39 -7.81 -11.26
N LYS A 90 -14.45 -7.02 -11.41
CA LYS A 90 -14.36 -5.58 -11.71
C LYS A 90 -14.58 -4.68 -10.51
N ASN A 91 -13.96 -3.51 -10.55
CA ASN A 91 -14.19 -2.39 -9.62
C ASN A 91 -14.10 -2.83 -8.15
N LEU A 92 -12.98 -3.44 -7.77
CA LEU A 92 -12.82 -4.05 -6.45
C LEU A 92 -12.97 -3.04 -5.32
N GLN A 93 -13.73 -3.42 -4.30
CA GLN A 93 -13.92 -2.70 -3.05
C GLN A 93 -13.21 -3.43 -1.91
N GLU A 94 -12.97 -2.73 -0.80
CA GLU A 94 -12.27 -3.31 0.36
C GLU A 94 -12.97 -4.57 0.90
N SER A 95 -14.30 -4.61 0.83
CA SER A 95 -15.14 -5.78 1.18
C SER A 95 -14.96 -6.99 0.28
N ASP A 96 -14.38 -6.81 -0.91
CA ASP A 96 -14.07 -7.91 -1.84
C ASP A 96 -12.75 -8.60 -1.47
N SER A 97 -12.04 -8.12 -0.43
CA SER A 97 -10.85 -8.80 0.10
C SER A 97 -11.23 -10.14 0.73
N GLY A 98 -10.49 -11.19 0.38
CA GLY A 98 -10.75 -12.54 0.86
C GLY A 98 -10.12 -13.60 -0.02
N VAL A 99 -10.49 -14.86 0.23
CA VAL A 99 -9.96 -16.00 -0.51
C VAL A 99 -10.93 -16.39 -1.61
N TYR A 100 -10.42 -16.45 -2.83
CA TYR A 100 -11.12 -16.90 -4.02
C TYR A 100 -10.57 -18.26 -4.45
N THR A 101 -11.42 -19.27 -4.41
CA THR A 101 -11.03 -20.66 -4.69
C THR A 101 -11.79 -21.16 -5.91
N ALA A 102 -11.06 -21.69 -6.90
CA ALA A 102 -11.63 -22.41 -8.02
C ALA A 102 -11.63 -23.91 -7.70
N GLN A 103 -12.81 -24.51 -7.74
CA GLN A 103 -13.03 -25.93 -7.45
C GLN A 103 -13.47 -26.64 -8.71
N LEU A 104 -12.72 -27.67 -9.09
CA LEU A 104 -13.09 -28.62 -10.13
C LEU A 104 -13.89 -29.77 -9.49
N ILE A 105 -15.13 -29.96 -9.94
CA ILE A 105 -16.04 -30.99 -9.47
C ILE A 105 -16.15 -32.06 -10.57
N GLY A 106 -15.48 -33.18 -10.35
CA GLY A 106 -15.56 -34.38 -11.19
C GLY A 106 -16.35 -35.51 -10.52
N SER A 107 -16.08 -36.75 -10.94
CA SER A 107 -16.81 -37.95 -10.51
C SER A 107 -16.36 -38.55 -9.17
N ALA A 108 -15.18 -38.19 -8.67
CA ALA A 108 -14.60 -38.80 -7.46
C ALA A 108 -14.46 -37.82 -6.29
N GLU A 109 -13.74 -36.71 -6.48
CA GLU A 109 -13.45 -35.73 -5.40
C GLU A 109 -13.39 -34.30 -5.96
N VAL A 110 -13.63 -33.32 -5.08
CA VAL A 110 -13.48 -31.89 -5.40
C VAL A 110 -12.00 -31.53 -5.37
N GLN A 111 -11.46 -31.04 -6.48
CA GLN A 111 -10.08 -30.60 -6.58
C GLN A 111 -10.00 -29.07 -6.57
N ILE A 112 -9.05 -28.51 -5.81
CA ILE A 112 -8.77 -27.08 -5.86
C ILE A 112 -7.81 -26.84 -7.02
N VAL A 113 -8.26 -26.08 -8.03
CA VAL A 113 -7.50 -25.76 -9.24
C VAL A 113 -6.99 -24.32 -9.26
N ALA A 114 -7.39 -23.51 -8.28
CA ALA A 114 -6.82 -22.20 -7.99
C ALA A 114 -7.17 -21.77 -6.57
N GLU A 115 -6.26 -21.06 -5.90
CA GLU A 115 -6.58 -20.35 -4.66
C GLU A 115 -5.81 -19.03 -4.58
N HIS A 116 -6.56 -17.92 -4.56
CA HIS A 116 -6.04 -16.56 -4.55
C HIS A 116 -6.51 -15.81 -3.31
N LYS A 117 -5.58 -15.25 -2.53
CA LYS A 117 -5.90 -14.33 -1.43
C LYS A 117 -5.82 -12.90 -1.95
N VAL A 118 -6.98 -12.35 -2.30
CA VAL A 118 -7.10 -10.98 -2.79
C VAL A 118 -7.15 -10.03 -1.58
N THR A 119 -6.28 -9.03 -1.59
CA THR A 119 -6.24 -7.94 -0.61
C THR A 119 -6.40 -6.62 -1.35
N VAL A 120 -7.57 -5.99 -1.19
CA VAL A 120 -7.84 -4.69 -1.78
C VAL A 120 -7.29 -3.61 -0.85
N GLN A 121 -6.40 -2.76 -1.37
CA GLN A 121 -5.72 -1.74 -0.60
C GLN A 121 -6.08 -0.34 -1.07
N VAL A 122 -6.13 0.56 -0.11
CA VAL A 122 -6.22 2.00 -0.31
C VAL A 122 -5.04 2.68 0.38
N SER A 123 -4.72 3.87 -0.10
CA SER A 123 -3.74 4.72 0.54
C SER A 123 -4.38 6.04 0.95
N PRO A 124 -5.30 6.09 1.92
CA PRO A 124 -5.75 7.36 2.44
C PRO A 124 -4.66 7.90 3.37
N VAL A 125 -4.24 9.14 3.17
CA VAL A 125 -3.28 9.82 4.03
C VAL A 125 -3.86 11.16 4.44
N LYS A 126 -3.69 11.49 5.72
CA LYS A 126 -4.17 12.73 6.30
C LYS A 126 -3.08 13.32 7.18
N LEU A 127 -2.68 14.54 6.84
CA LEU A 127 -1.76 15.36 7.59
C LEU A 127 -2.56 16.42 8.36
N THR A 128 -2.44 16.42 9.69
CA THR A 128 -3.07 17.40 10.57
C THR A 128 -2.01 18.20 11.32
N VAL A 129 -2.25 19.49 11.47
CA VAL A 129 -1.50 20.35 12.39
C VAL A 129 -2.24 20.34 13.72
N ASP A 130 -1.61 19.77 14.74
CA ASP A 130 -2.24 19.57 16.05
C ASP A 130 -2.03 20.78 16.96
N SER A 131 -0.86 21.40 16.91
CA SER A 131 -0.54 22.59 17.70
C SER A 131 0.54 23.43 17.05
N VAL A 132 0.47 24.75 17.29
CA VAL A 132 1.43 25.73 16.80
C VAL A 132 1.91 26.57 17.98
N SER A 133 3.22 26.60 18.17
CA SER A 133 3.92 27.43 19.15
C SER A 133 4.82 28.41 18.40
N SER A 134 4.33 29.64 18.19
CA SER A 134 5.04 30.69 17.46
C SER A 134 5.45 31.83 18.37
N SER A 135 6.69 32.29 18.20
CA SER A 135 7.27 33.48 18.82
C SER A 135 7.98 34.33 17.76
N SER A 136 8.62 35.44 18.16
CA SER A 136 9.44 36.25 17.26
C SER A 136 10.59 35.47 16.63
N ASP A 137 11.13 34.47 17.32
CA ASP A 137 12.40 33.83 16.97
C ASP A 137 12.27 32.34 16.65
N SER A 138 11.14 31.73 16.95
CA SER A 138 10.87 30.32 16.66
C SER A 138 9.43 30.09 16.23
N CYS A 139 9.21 29.10 15.38
CA CYS A 139 7.89 28.54 15.14
C CYS A 139 8.00 27.03 15.16
N ASN A 140 7.43 26.42 16.20
CA ASN A 140 7.39 24.97 16.36
C ASN A 140 5.94 24.52 16.14
N LEU A 141 5.77 23.48 15.35
CA LEU A 141 4.47 22.93 15.03
C LEU A 141 4.49 21.43 15.20
N THR A 142 3.48 20.92 15.91
CA THR A 142 3.28 19.49 16.07
C THR A 142 2.29 19.05 15.03
N VAL A 143 2.71 18.11 14.20
CA VAL A 143 1.90 17.56 13.12
C VAL A 143 1.74 16.07 13.32
N THR A 144 0.54 15.59 13.04
CA THR A 144 0.24 14.17 12.99
C THR A 144 -0.05 13.81 11.55
N CYS A 145 0.62 12.77 11.07
CA CYS A 145 0.20 12.09 9.88
C CYS A 145 -0.38 10.72 10.21
N SER A 146 -1.52 10.41 9.61
CA SER A 146 -2.26 9.18 9.85
C SER A 146 -2.93 8.67 8.58
N THR A 147 -3.27 7.39 8.57
CA THR A 147 -4.21 6.80 7.62
C THR A 147 -5.63 6.84 8.20
N GLN A 148 -6.67 6.91 7.34
CA GLN A 148 -8.08 7.09 7.75
C GLN A 148 -8.56 6.04 8.77
N ASP A 149 -8.00 4.83 8.74
CA ASP A 149 -8.35 3.71 9.62
C ASP A 149 -7.38 3.48 10.80
N SER A 150 -6.53 4.46 11.12
CA SER A 150 -5.70 4.53 12.34
C SER A 150 -4.59 3.47 12.52
N ASP A 151 -4.37 2.54 11.59
CA ASP A 151 -3.36 1.49 11.73
C ASP A 151 -1.92 2.02 11.80
N ILE A 152 -1.64 3.14 11.13
CA ILE A 152 -0.31 3.76 11.11
C ILE A 152 -0.45 5.26 11.33
N THR A 153 0.18 5.73 12.41
CA THR A 153 0.25 7.15 12.76
C THR A 153 1.68 7.51 13.11
N SER A 154 2.13 8.67 12.64
CA SER A 154 3.40 9.30 13.00
C SER A 154 3.13 10.73 13.43
N ARG A 155 3.62 11.10 14.62
CA ARG A 155 3.53 12.45 15.15
C ARG A 155 4.94 13.01 15.29
N VAL A 156 5.16 14.20 14.76
CA VAL A 156 6.45 14.89 14.83
C VAL A 156 6.27 16.35 15.18
N THR A 157 7.30 16.94 15.77
CA THR A 157 7.38 18.38 15.96
C THR A 157 8.38 18.94 14.96
N CYS A 158 7.93 19.87 14.11
CA CYS A 158 8.79 20.55 13.16
C CYS A 158 9.00 22.01 13.52
N ASP A 159 10.20 22.50 13.25
CA ASP A 159 10.47 23.92 13.07
C ASP A 159 10.40 24.28 11.57
N THR A 160 10.82 25.49 11.19
CA THR A 160 10.81 25.92 9.78
C THR A 160 11.74 25.17 8.83
N THR A 161 12.70 24.44 9.39
CA THR A 161 13.83 23.82 8.69
C THR A 161 13.97 22.32 8.94
N THR A 162 13.49 21.81 10.08
CA THR A 162 13.66 20.42 10.50
C THR A 162 12.40 19.87 11.16
N CYS A 163 12.29 18.54 11.18
CA CYS A 163 11.25 17.82 11.93
C CYS A 163 11.91 16.78 12.82
N HIS A 164 11.54 16.78 14.09
CA HIS A 164 12.01 15.86 15.11
C HIS A 164 10.87 14.93 15.55
N GLN A 165 11.16 13.65 15.69
CA GLN A 165 10.21 12.66 16.17
C GLN A 165 10.64 12.13 17.54
N GLU A 166 9.71 12.08 18.47
CA GLU A 166 9.88 11.35 19.73
C GLU A 166 10.04 9.85 19.42
N GLY A 167 11.17 9.24 19.75
CA GLY A 167 11.39 7.79 19.59
C GLY A 167 12.11 7.32 18.32
N GLY A 168 12.61 8.23 17.46
CA GLY A 168 13.72 7.93 16.55
C GLY A 168 13.42 7.34 15.17
N GLU A 169 12.21 6.84 14.86
CA GLU A 169 11.94 6.20 13.55
C GLU A 169 10.88 6.94 12.69
N ARG A 170 11.37 7.75 11.73
CA ARG A 170 10.60 8.66 10.82
C ARG A 170 9.62 7.98 9.89
N SER A 171 9.78 6.67 9.74
CA SER A 171 8.96 5.83 8.89
C SER A 171 8.40 4.68 9.70
N LYS A 172 7.09 4.47 9.63
CA LYS A 172 6.45 3.31 10.27
C LYS A 172 6.00 2.33 9.18
N VAL A 173 6.36 1.06 9.32
CA VAL A 173 6.02 -0.02 8.40
C VAL A 173 5.15 -1.05 9.14
N THR A 174 4.12 -1.54 8.48
CA THR A 174 3.23 -2.59 9.01
C THR A 174 3.58 -3.97 8.49
N THR A 175 3.05 -4.99 9.14
CA THR A 175 3.15 -6.39 8.71
C THR A 175 2.50 -6.66 7.35
N SER A 176 1.60 -5.78 6.88
CA SER A 176 0.98 -5.85 5.55
C SER A 176 1.81 -5.19 4.44
N GLY A 177 2.98 -4.63 4.76
CA GLY A 177 3.88 -3.95 3.82
C GLY A 177 3.51 -2.49 3.56
N ALA A 178 2.50 -1.93 4.23
CA ALA A 178 2.19 -0.51 4.15
C ALA A 178 3.20 0.32 4.95
N SER A 179 3.60 1.48 4.41
CA SER A 179 4.58 2.39 4.98
C SER A 179 4.05 3.82 5.03
N LEU A 180 4.34 4.51 6.13
CA LEU A 180 4.04 5.92 6.32
C LEU A 180 5.35 6.69 6.51
N ARG A 181 5.61 7.68 5.67
CA ARG A 181 6.81 8.52 5.68
C ARG A 181 6.42 9.98 5.82
N LEU A 182 6.96 10.64 6.85
CA LEU A 182 6.77 12.07 7.05
C LEU A 182 8.09 12.78 6.87
N TYR A 183 8.18 13.73 5.94
CA TYR A 183 9.41 14.47 5.65
C TYR A 183 9.18 15.94 5.31
N LEU A 184 10.23 16.77 5.37
CA LEU A 184 10.17 18.21 5.14
C LEU A 184 11.03 18.56 3.91
N VAL A 185 10.45 19.28 2.95
CA VAL A 185 11.14 19.80 1.75
C VAL A 185 10.68 21.22 1.53
N ASN A 186 11.62 22.17 1.43
CA ASN A 186 11.33 23.58 1.11
C ASN A 186 10.19 24.18 1.97
N SER A 187 10.25 23.98 3.30
CA SER A 187 9.21 24.42 4.25
C SER A 187 7.80 23.86 4.01
N THR A 188 7.70 22.77 3.24
CA THR A 188 6.47 21.98 3.05
C THR A 188 6.61 20.65 3.74
N ILE A 189 5.74 20.40 4.72
CA ILE A 189 5.62 19.11 5.38
C ILE A 189 4.90 18.19 4.43
N ASN A 190 5.53 17.06 4.11
CA ASN A 190 5.00 16.03 3.25
C ASN A 190 4.74 14.81 4.11
N CYS A 191 3.52 14.32 4.10
CA CYS A 191 3.25 12.98 4.55
C CYS A 191 2.87 12.09 3.39
N ASN A 192 3.55 10.97 3.31
CA ASN A 192 3.36 9.99 2.28
C ASN A 192 2.94 8.66 2.88
N HIS A 193 1.88 8.08 2.34
CA HIS A 193 1.51 6.69 2.59
C HIS A 193 1.69 5.88 1.30
N SER A 194 2.22 4.67 1.45
CA SER A 194 2.46 3.74 0.35
C SER A 194 2.18 2.32 0.80
N ASN A 195 1.55 1.53 -0.06
CA ASN A 195 1.39 0.09 0.12
C ASN A 195 1.85 -0.64 -1.17
N GLN A 196 1.46 -1.91 -1.33
CA GLN A 196 1.94 -2.75 -2.43
C GLN A 196 1.49 -2.27 -3.81
N VAL A 197 0.42 -1.49 -3.88
CA VAL A 197 -0.28 -1.16 -5.13
C VAL A 197 -0.69 0.29 -5.27
N SER A 198 -0.60 1.09 -4.20
CA SER A 198 -1.03 2.48 -4.20
C SER A 198 -0.16 3.34 -3.32
N TRP A 199 -0.08 4.62 -3.70
CA TRP A 199 0.75 5.63 -3.06
C TRP A 199 0.01 6.97 -3.13
N THR A 200 0.06 7.72 -2.04
CA THR A 200 -0.58 9.04 -1.93
C THR A 200 0.21 9.92 -0.97
N ASN A 201 0.09 11.23 -1.15
CA ASN A 201 0.66 12.21 -0.26
C ASN A 201 -0.38 13.25 0.18
N ASP A 202 -0.16 13.80 1.36
CA ASP A 202 -0.83 14.99 1.86
C ASP A 202 0.25 15.95 2.35
N THR A 203 0.03 17.25 2.14
CA THR A 203 1.06 18.27 2.35
C THR A 203 0.53 19.45 3.11
N ASN A 204 1.41 20.12 3.85
CA ASN A 204 1.10 21.34 4.56
C ASN A 204 2.27 22.33 4.46
N GLU A 205 1.99 23.54 4.01
CA GLU A 205 2.99 24.60 3.91
C GLU A 205 3.13 25.34 5.25
N ILE A 206 4.33 25.28 5.83
CA ILE A 206 4.62 25.95 7.10
C ILE A 206 4.40 27.47 7.00
N GLY A 207 4.66 28.07 5.83
CA GLY A 207 4.49 29.51 5.62
C GLY A 207 3.06 30.02 5.81
N GLN A 208 2.05 29.17 5.59
CA GLN A 208 0.65 29.51 5.83
C GLN A 208 0.30 29.51 7.32
N VAL A 209 0.97 28.67 8.09
CA VAL A 209 0.73 28.46 9.53
C VAL A 209 1.59 29.41 10.38
N CYS A 210 2.81 29.72 9.93
CA CYS A 210 3.78 30.60 10.58
C CYS A 210 4.09 31.82 9.68
N PRO A 211 3.17 32.79 9.52
CA PRO A 211 3.35 33.91 8.58
C PRO A 211 4.47 34.88 8.98
N GLN A 212 4.93 34.86 10.23
CA GLN A 212 5.92 35.83 10.75
C GLN A 212 7.36 35.62 10.21
N LEU A 213 7.64 34.49 9.55
CA LEU A 213 8.99 34.11 9.11
C LEU A 213 9.22 34.30 7.60
N THR A 214 8.18 34.58 6.81
CA THR A 214 8.30 34.92 5.37
C THR A 214 9.03 36.25 5.12
N GLY A 215 9.24 37.08 6.16
CA GLY A 215 9.91 38.39 6.07
C GLY A 215 11.33 38.51 6.64
N LYS A 216 11.89 37.49 7.32
CA LYS A 216 13.23 37.61 7.94
C LYS A 216 14.39 37.54 6.93
N ASN A 217 14.23 36.80 5.82
CA ASN A 217 15.24 36.73 4.75
C ASN A 217 15.44 38.08 4.03
N GLN A 218 14.41 38.92 3.92
CA GLN A 218 14.56 40.28 3.36
C GLN A 218 15.15 41.27 4.37
N LYS A 219 14.79 41.19 5.66
CA LYS A 219 15.35 42.10 6.68
C LYS A 219 16.82 41.81 7.01
N GLN A 220 17.27 40.56 6.98
CA GLN A 220 18.69 40.22 7.15
C GLN A 220 19.52 40.63 5.93
N ASN A 221 19.02 40.40 4.71
CA ASN A 221 19.67 40.91 3.51
C ASN A 221 19.78 42.43 3.53
N ASN A 222 18.70 43.15 3.87
CA ASN A 222 18.73 44.61 3.97
C ASN A 222 19.65 45.13 5.09
N LYS A 223 19.77 44.43 6.22
CA LYS A 223 20.74 44.77 7.28
C LYS A 223 22.19 44.52 6.85
N LEU A 224 22.46 43.41 6.14
CA LEU A 224 23.79 43.11 5.62
C LEU A 224 24.21 44.11 4.53
N THR A 225 23.30 44.48 3.63
CA THR A 225 23.52 45.51 2.61
C THR A 225 23.72 46.90 3.24
N ALA A 226 22.94 47.25 4.27
CA ALA A 226 23.12 48.50 5.00
C ALA A 226 24.47 48.56 5.74
N MET A 227 24.90 47.47 6.40
CA MET A 227 26.20 47.42 7.07
C MET A 227 27.38 47.46 6.08
N LEU A 228 27.28 46.80 4.92
CA LEU A 228 28.28 46.89 3.85
C LEU A 228 28.35 48.30 3.22
N SER A 229 27.22 48.99 3.09
CA SER A 229 27.19 50.37 2.59
C SER A 229 27.79 51.40 3.57
N GLY A 230 27.73 51.13 4.88
CA GLY A 230 28.32 51.98 5.92
C GLY A 230 29.84 51.80 6.08
N ILE A 231 30.40 50.65 5.70
CA ILE A 231 31.85 50.39 5.74
C ILE A 231 32.59 51.10 4.60
N ASN A 232 31.94 51.30 3.44
CA ASN A 232 32.54 51.99 2.29
C ASN A 232 32.53 53.53 2.41
N GLN A 233 31.94 54.12 3.45
CA GLN A 233 31.89 55.58 3.65
C GLN A 233 32.89 56.11 4.69
N THR A 234 33.63 55.25 5.39
CA THR A 234 34.57 55.67 6.45
C THR A 234 36.05 55.59 6.07
N SER A 235 36.41 55.33 4.81
CA SER A 235 37.82 55.27 4.36
C SER A 235 38.29 56.43 3.49
N SER A 236 37.56 57.55 3.40
CA SER A 236 38.01 58.69 2.59
C SER A 236 37.67 60.08 3.15
N VAL A 237 38.22 60.45 4.31
CA VAL A 237 38.58 61.83 4.74
C VAL A 237 39.57 61.63 5.91
N SER A 238 40.84 62.03 5.91
CA SER A 238 41.41 63.37 5.74
C SER A 238 42.93 63.30 5.51
N ASN A 239 43.41 64.15 4.60
CA ASN A 239 44.74 64.79 4.45
C ASN A 239 45.99 64.18 5.09
#